data_AF-A0A971IPS2-F1
#
_entry.id   AF-A0A971IPS2-F1
#
_cell.length_a   1.000
_cell.length_b   1.000
_cell.length_c   1.000
_cell.angle_alpha   90.00
_cell.angle_beta   90.00
_cell.angle_gamma   90.00
#
_symmetry.space_group_name_H-M   'P 1'
#
loop_
_entity.id
_entity.type
_entity.pdbx_description
1 polymer ?
#
loop_
_entity_poly.entity_id
_entity_poly.type
_entity_poly.pdbx_seq_one_letter_code
_entity_poly.pdbx_strand_id
1 'polypeptide(L)' 'VGYAEAALSEVAGDAVILIPVGDVDGLDVYLKKVIEDEKLRAKLSDMSLKRSEQFTKERMAENTIEVYKDALK' A
#
# COMPACT_ATOMS: atom_id res chain seq x y z
N VAL A 1 -5.19 -3.20 -6.78
CA VAL A 1 -5.61 -4.59 -6.49
C VAL A 1 -4.35 -5.42 -6.41
N GLY A 2 -4.21 -6.28 -5.41
CA GLY A 2 -3.03 -7.14 -5.28
C GLY A 2 -3.28 -8.29 -4.30
N TYR A 3 -2.35 -9.24 -4.24
CA TYR A 3 -2.45 -10.35 -3.29
C TYR A 3 -2.14 -9.90 -1.85
N ALA A 4 -2.81 -10.54 -0.90
CA ALA A 4 -2.67 -10.33 0.54
C ALA A 4 -1.37 -10.96 1.09
N GLU A 5 -0.24 -10.60 0.50
CA GLU A 5 1.09 -10.92 1.02
C GLU A 5 1.47 -9.98 2.16
N ALA A 6 2.31 -10.43 3.10
CA ALA A 6 2.63 -9.67 4.32
C ALA A 6 3.16 -8.25 4.01
N ALA A 7 4.14 -8.15 3.11
CA ALA A 7 4.72 -6.87 2.73
C ALA A 7 3.72 -5.94 2.03
N LEU A 8 2.86 -6.47 1.16
CA LEU A 8 1.86 -5.65 0.46
C LEU A 8 0.78 -5.17 1.42
N SER A 9 0.36 -6.02 2.36
CA SER A 9 -0.62 -5.68 3.39
C SER A 9 -0.12 -4.55 4.29
N GLU A 10 1.16 -4.61 4.69
CA GLU A 10 1.82 -3.56 5.47
C GLU A 10 1.91 -2.24 4.68
N VAL A 11 2.40 -2.29 3.43
CA VAL A 11 2.65 -1.08 2.64
C VAL A 11 1.35 -0.44 2.18
N ALA A 12 0.32 -1.21 1.80
CA ALA A 12 -0.87 -0.67 1.16
C ALA A 12 -1.99 -0.30 2.14
N GLY A 13 -2.08 -0.97 3.30
CA GLY A 13 -3.17 -0.74 4.26
C GLY A 13 -4.56 -0.80 3.61
N ASP A 14 -5.45 0.12 3.98
CA ASP A 14 -6.83 0.20 3.45
C ASP A 14 -6.93 0.80 2.04
N ALA A 15 -5.81 1.23 1.45
CA ALA A 15 -5.79 1.93 0.17
C ALA A 15 -5.81 0.98 -1.05
N VAL A 16 -5.90 -0.33 -0.83
CA VAL A 16 -5.89 -1.36 -1.88
C VAL A 16 -6.95 -2.41 -1.61
N ILE A 17 -7.42 -3.05 -2.68
CA ILE A 17 -8.17 -4.30 -2.60
C ILE A 17 -7.16 -5.45 -2.52
N LEU A 18 -7.13 -6.15 -1.38
CA LEU A 18 -6.32 -7.34 -1.15
C LEU A 18 -7.12 -8.61 -1.40
N ILE A 19 -6.45 -9.59 -2.01
CA ILE A 19 -7.04 -10.85 -2.47
C ILE A 19 -6.20 -12.01 -1.96
N PRO A 20 -6.78 -13.15 -1.55
CA PRO A 20 -5.99 -14.30 -1.12
C PRO A 20 -4.95 -14.70 -2.17
N VAL A 21 -3.74 -15.04 -1.70
CA VAL A 21 -2.65 -15.47 -2.58
C VAL A 21 -3.10 -16.70 -3.37
N GLY A 22 -2.95 -16.65 -4.70
CA GLY A 22 -3.34 -17.73 -5.59
C GLY A 22 -4.82 -17.74 -6.01
N ASP A 23 -5.65 -16.84 -5.47
CA ASP A 23 -7.02 -16.63 -5.95
C ASP A 23 -7.02 -15.80 -7.25
N VAL A 24 -6.74 -16.48 -8.35
CA VAL A 24 -6.64 -15.89 -9.69
C VAL A 24 -8.00 -15.36 -10.16
N ASP A 25 -9.09 -16.06 -9.85
CA ASP A 25 -10.44 -15.65 -10.23
C ASP A 25 -10.86 -14.37 -9.49
N GLY A 26 -10.57 -14.30 -8.18
CA GLY A 26 -10.75 -13.07 -7.40
C GLY A 26 -9.96 -11.91 -8.00
N LEU A 27 -8.70 -12.14 -8.40
CA LEU A 27 -7.87 -11.12 -9.02
C LEU A 27 -8.47 -10.60 -10.33
N ASP A 28 -8.93 -11.47 -11.21
CA ASP A 28 -9.62 -11.08 -12.45
C ASP A 28 -10.86 -10.20 -12.18
N VAL A 29 -11.74 -10.66 -11.27
CA VAL A 29 -12.98 -9.95 -10.93
C VAL A 29 -12.69 -8.53 -10.43
N TYR A 30 -11.74 -8.38 -9.49
CA TYR A 30 -11.47 -7.08 -8.90
C TYR A 30 -10.64 -6.16 -9.79
N LEU A 31 -9.79 -6.71 -10.65
CA LEU A 31 -9.12 -5.90 -11.69
C LEU A 31 -10.15 -5.29 -12.64
N LYS A 32 -11.08 -6.10 -13.16
CA LYS A 32 -12.19 -5.61 -14.02
C LYS A 32 -13.01 -4.55 -13.30
N LYS A 33 -13.40 -4.81 -12.05
CA LYS A 33 -14.18 -3.86 -11.24
C LYS A 33 -13.50 -2.50 -11.09
N VAL A 34 -12.19 -2.45 -10.84
CA VAL A 34 -11.46 -1.18 -10.69
C VAL A 34 -11.32 -0.44 -12.03
N ILE A 35 -11.27 -1.16 -13.15
CA ILE A 35 -11.25 -0.55 -14.49
C ILE A 35 -12.62 0.06 -14.82
N GLU A 36 -13.70 -0.65 -14.53
CA GLU A 36 -15.06 -0.26 -14.90
C GLU A 36 -15.68 0.78 -13.95
N ASP A 37 -15.40 0.70 -12.64
CA ASP A 37 -15.94 1.62 -11.63
C ASP A 37 -14.99 2.79 -11.38
N GLU A 38 -15.27 3.92 -12.05
CA GLU A 38 -14.49 5.15 -11.90
C GLU A 38 -14.52 5.71 -10.47
N LYS A 39 -15.65 5.60 -9.77
CA LYS A 39 -15.76 6.12 -8.39
C LYS A 39 -14.89 5.33 -7.44
N LEU A 40 -14.90 4.00 -7.57
CA LEU A 40 -14.03 3.11 -6.82
C LEU A 40 -12.56 3.42 -7.12
N ARG A 41 -12.20 3.55 -8.40
CA ARG A 41 -10.83 3.87 -8.80
C ARG A 41 -10.36 5.20 -8.23
N ALA A 42 -11.16 6.27 -8.36
CA ALA A 42 -10.83 7.58 -7.82
C ALA A 42 -10.63 7.54 -6.30
N LYS A 43 -11.51 6.82 -5.57
CA LYS A 43 -11.37 6.62 -4.13
C LYS A 43 -10.07 5.92 -3.75
N LEU A 44 -9.77 4.79 -4.40
CA LEU A 44 -8.54 4.02 -4.10
C LEU A 44 -7.28 4.82 -4.45
N SER A 45 -7.29 5.58 -5.54
CA SER A 45 -6.18 6.46 -5.92
C SER A 45 -5.94 7.58 -4.90
N ASP A 46 -7.00 8.26 -4.45
CA ASP A 46 -6.90 9.30 -3.41
C ASP A 46 -6.35 8.74 -2.09
N MET A 47 -6.87 7.60 -1.65
CA MET A 47 -6.39 6.92 -0.44
C MET A 47 -4.93 6.49 -0.57
N SER A 48 -4.54 5.94 -1.72
CA SER A 48 -3.17 5.48 -1.98
C SER A 48 -2.20 6.65 -2.03
N LEU A 49 -2.60 7.77 -2.66
CA LEU A 49 -1.78 8.98 -2.72
C LEU A 49 -1.54 9.55 -1.32
N LYS A 50 -2.59 9.74 -0.53
CA LYS A 50 -2.48 10.21 0.88
C LYS A 50 -1.60 9.31 1.73
N ARG A 51 -1.67 7.98 1.52
CA ARG A 51 -0.81 7.04 2.24
C ARG A 51 0.65 7.16 1.79
N SER A 52 0.90 7.32 0.49
CA SER A 52 2.25 7.43 -0.07
C SER A 52 3.03 8.62 0.49
N GLU A 53 2.34 9.70 0.85
CA GLU A 53 2.93 10.88 1.49
C GLU A 53 3.62 10.58 2.84
N GLN A 54 3.30 9.44 3.48
CA GLN A 54 3.95 9.01 4.71
C GLN A 54 5.35 8.42 4.48
N PHE A 55 5.67 8.02 3.25
CA PHE A 55 6.89 7.32 2.86
C PHE A 55 7.85 8.26 2.11
N THR A 56 8.45 9.20 2.83
CA THR A 56 9.44 10.14 2.27
C THR A 56 10.87 9.68 2.54
N LYS A 57 11.80 10.11 1.69
CA LYS A 57 13.24 9.81 1.87
C LYS A 57 13.80 10.53 3.09
N GLU A 58 13.30 11.73 3.35
CA GLU A 58 13.67 12.58 4.48
C GLU A 58 13.31 11.86 5.79
N ARG A 59 12.07 11.40 5.92
CA ARG A 59 11.61 10.65 7.10
C ARG A 59 12.37 9.34 7.28
N MET A 60 12.68 8.64 6.19
CA MET A 60 13.52 7.43 6.23
C MET A 60 14.92 7.75 6.78
N ALA A 61 15.57 8.80 6.27
CA ALA A 61 16.92 9.19 6.69
C ALA A 61 16.94 9.64 8.16
N GLU A 62 15.99 10.50 8.56
CA GLU A 62 15.83 10.96 9.94
C GLU A 62 15.64 9.79 10.92
N ASN A 63 14.67 8.91 10.64
CA ASN A 63 14.42 7.73 11.50
C ASN A 63 15.64 6.81 11.59
N THR A 64 16.37 6.63 10.49
CA THR A 64 17.59 5.78 10.46
C THR A 64 18.70 6.38 11.34
N ILE A 65 18.91 7.70 11.25
CA ILE A 65 19.90 8.41 12.07
C ILE A 65 19.54 8.33 13.56
N GLU A 66 18.26 8.46 13.92
CA GLU A 66 17.82 8.33 15.31
C GLU A 66 18.12 6.95 15.90
N VAL A 67 17.94 5.86 15.12
CA VAL A 67 18.33 4.51 15.55
C VAL A 67 19.83 4.41 15.79
N TYR A 68 20.67 4.99 14.93
CA TYR A 68 22.13 5.01 15.14
C TYR A 68 22.54 5.81 16.37
N LYS A 69 21.91 6.97 16.60
CA LYS A 69 22.16 7.76 17.81
C LYS A 69 21.79 6.98 19.06
N ASP A 70 20.66 6.27 19.05
CA ASP A 70 20.20 5.50 20.19
C ASP A 70 21.12 4.32 20.52
N ALA A 71 21.60 3.62 19.49
CA ALA A 71 22.54 2.50 19.65
C ALA A 71 23.94 2.91 20.14
N LEU A 72 24.32 4.19 19.99
CA LEU A 72 25.62 4.74 20.40
C LEU A 72 25.55 5.53 21.72
N LYS A 73 24.39 5.63 22.36
CA LYS A 73 24.28 6.13 23.74
C LYS A 73 24.85 5.13 24.74
#